data_AF-A0A957BPX4-F1
#
_entry.id   AF-A0A957BPX4-F1
#
_cell.length_a   1.000
_cell.length_b   1.000
_cell.length_c   1.000
_cell.angle_alpha   90.00
_cell.angle_beta   90.00
_cell.angle_gamma   90.00
#
_symmetry.space_group_name_H-M   'P 1'
#
loop_
_entity.id
_entity.type
_entity.pdbx_description
1 polymer ?
#
loop_
_entity_poly.entity_id
_entity_poly.type
_entity_poly.pdbx_seq_one_letter_code
_entity_poly.pdbx_strand_id
1 'polypeptide(L)'
;MNKARLIPVFFPGRDADFDKQVERLRGLLEDVATIEAPVALGGALPDADAVVFPQMLGDAYRMVDAIRALPYPRLIITSEFGTLSMWDWEIASYLKSEGVETIAPYNIEQTRKICRGLAVKRELRQTKFLVFQDNPGEGFQASIFKRFYWWEDECTQRMMDKFGISLLKKSFKEFGARAQEIPDAEAQAVWQNLPYPTEGVPDKGLNSALKVY
;
A
#
# COMPACT_ATOMS: atom_id res chain seq x y z
N MET A 1 -10.70 1.59 -7.38
CA MET A 1 -9.45 1.77 -6.59
C MET A 1 -9.86 1.76 -5.12
N ASN A 2 -9.24 0.97 -4.25
CA ASN A 2 -9.64 0.94 -2.85
C ASN A 2 -9.32 2.27 -2.15
N LYS A 3 -10.23 2.71 -1.28
CA LYS A 3 -10.05 3.90 -0.44
C LYS A 3 -9.35 3.54 0.87
N ALA A 4 -8.55 4.46 1.39
CA ALA A 4 -7.99 4.33 2.73
C ALA A 4 -9.11 4.35 3.78
N ARG A 5 -8.96 3.62 4.88
CA ARG A 5 -9.84 3.71 6.05
C ARG A 5 -9.13 4.55 7.10
N LEU A 6 -9.69 5.70 7.42
CA LEU A 6 -9.13 6.64 8.39
C LEU A 6 -10.06 6.77 9.59
N ILE A 7 -9.53 6.56 10.79
CA ILE A 7 -10.30 6.76 12.04
C ILE A 7 -9.98 8.15 12.61
N PRO A 8 -10.96 9.06 12.71
CA PRO A 8 -10.78 10.29 13.46
C PRO A 8 -10.58 9.99 14.94
N VAL A 9 -9.47 10.46 15.52
CA VAL A 9 -9.19 10.32 16.95
C VAL A 9 -9.29 11.68 17.62
N PHE A 10 -10.01 11.75 18.74
CA PHE A 10 -10.21 12.99 19.49
C PHE A 10 -9.63 12.93 20.91
N PHE A 11 -9.19 14.09 21.38
CA PHE A 11 -8.75 14.31 22.76
C PHE A 11 -9.93 14.59 23.69
N PRO A 12 -9.77 14.46 25.02
CA PRO A 12 -10.79 14.86 25.99
C PRO A 12 -11.27 16.32 25.82
N GLY A 13 -10.36 17.22 25.44
CA GLY A 13 -10.67 18.63 25.15
C GLY A 13 -11.41 18.90 23.84
N ARG A 14 -11.88 17.88 23.11
CA ARG A 14 -12.62 18.01 21.84
C ARG A 14 -13.72 19.05 21.94
N ASP A 15 -13.79 19.93 20.95
CA ASP A 15 -14.88 20.89 20.78
C ASP A 15 -15.57 20.73 19.41
N ALA A 16 -16.43 21.69 19.05
CA ALA A 16 -17.17 21.68 17.80
C ALA A 16 -16.30 21.82 16.54
N ASP A 17 -15.05 22.28 16.66
CA ASP A 17 -14.15 22.39 15.51
C ASP A 17 -13.72 21.01 15.03
N PHE A 18 -13.46 20.05 15.93
CA PHE A 18 -13.19 18.66 15.56
C PHE A 18 -14.25 18.10 14.61
N ASP A 19 -15.53 18.25 14.94
CA ASP A 19 -16.63 17.73 14.14
C ASP A 19 -16.74 18.41 12.78
N LYS A 20 -16.52 19.73 12.74
CA LYS A 20 -16.45 20.47 11.47
C LYS A 20 -15.31 19.98 10.60
N GLN A 21 -14.13 19.72 11.19
CA GLN A 21 -12.98 19.22 10.43
C GLN A 21 -13.21 17.80 9.93
N VAL A 22 -13.83 16.92 10.72
CA VAL A 22 -14.18 15.56 10.28
C VAL A 22 -15.07 15.60 9.03
N GLU A 23 -16.13 16.42 9.04
CA GLU A 23 -17.04 16.55 7.90
C GLU A 23 -16.36 17.17 6.67
N ARG A 24 -15.46 18.14 6.87
CA ARG A 24 -14.62 18.68 5.78
C ARG A 24 -13.74 17.61 5.17
N LEU A 25 -13.08 16.80 6.00
CA LEU A 25 -12.22 15.70 5.52
C LEU A 25 -13.02 14.65 4.75
N ARG A 26 -14.27 14.36 5.13
CA ARG A 26 -15.15 13.47 4.36
C ARG A 26 -15.33 13.96 2.93
N GLY A 27 -15.62 15.24 2.74
CA GLY A 27 -15.77 15.83 1.41
C GLY A 27 -14.45 15.92 0.64
N LEU A 28 -13.39 16.41 1.28
CA LEU A 28 -12.09 16.60 0.62
C LEU A 28 -11.46 15.30 0.14
N LEU A 29 -11.63 14.21 0.89
CA LEU A 29 -10.96 12.94 0.65
C LEU A 29 -11.90 11.86 0.10
N GLU A 30 -13.11 12.22 -0.33
CA GLU A 30 -14.16 11.27 -0.67
C GLU A 30 -13.73 10.21 -1.70
N ASP A 31 -12.85 10.55 -2.65
CA ASP A 31 -12.36 9.67 -3.72
C ASP A 31 -11.23 8.74 -3.27
N VAL A 32 -10.50 9.10 -2.20
CA VAL A 32 -9.27 8.41 -1.75
C VAL A 32 -9.37 7.79 -0.35
N ALA A 33 -10.33 8.21 0.47
CA ALA A 33 -10.49 7.75 1.84
C ALA A 33 -11.96 7.65 2.26
N THR A 34 -12.22 6.67 3.12
CA THR A 34 -13.43 6.56 3.93
C THR A 34 -13.05 6.99 5.34
N ILE A 35 -13.77 8.00 5.84
CA ILE A 35 -13.61 8.47 7.22
C ILE A 35 -14.56 7.67 8.10
N GLU A 36 -14.03 6.95 9.09
CA GLU A 36 -14.82 6.11 9.99
C GLU A 36 -15.50 6.95 11.10
N ALA A 37 -16.21 6.27 12.01
CA ALA A 37 -16.76 6.91 13.20
C ALA A 37 -15.62 7.42 14.11
N PRO A 38 -15.71 8.64 14.68
CA PRO A 38 -14.71 9.14 15.60
C PRO A 38 -14.55 8.29 16.87
N VAL A 39 -13.31 8.13 17.34
CA VAL A 39 -12.98 7.37 18.56
C VAL A 39 -12.18 8.24 19.53
N ALA A 40 -12.44 8.11 20.83
CA ALA A 40 -11.66 8.78 21.85
C ALA A 40 -10.23 8.23 21.90
N LEU A 41 -9.23 9.09 22.13
CA LEU A 41 -7.85 8.65 22.32
C LEU A 41 -7.76 7.68 23.51
N GLY A 42 -7.15 6.50 23.27
CA GLY A 42 -7.09 5.39 24.24
C GLY A 42 -8.30 4.43 24.18
N GLY A 43 -9.30 4.72 23.35
CA GLY A 43 -10.41 3.80 23.07
C GLY A 43 -10.03 2.63 22.16
N ALA A 44 -10.90 1.63 22.09
CA ALA A 44 -10.76 0.52 21.16
C ALA A 44 -10.93 1.02 19.71
N LEU A 45 -10.00 0.64 18.83
CA LEU A 45 -10.00 1.05 17.44
C LEU A 45 -10.48 -0.10 16.53
N PRO A 46 -11.39 0.15 15.57
CA PRO A 46 -11.69 -0.81 14.52
C PRO A 46 -10.50 -0.99 13.57
N ASP A 47 -10.58 -1.99 12.70
CA ASP A 47 -9.57 -2.19 11.65
C ASP A 47 -9.54 -1.02 10.65
N ALA A 48 -8.38 -0.39 10.51
CA ALA A 48 -8.16 0.77 9.65
C ALA A 48 -6.73 0.83 9.12
N ASP A 49 -6.51 1.70 8.13
CA ASP A 49 -5.17 1.88 7.56
C ASP A 49 -4.37 2.94 8.34
N ALA A 50 -5.06 3.92 8.93
CA ALA A 50 -4.46 4.97 9.75
C ALA A 50 -5.45 5.64 10.70
N VAL A 51 -4.92 6.33 11.71
CA VAL A 51 -5.67 7.31 12.50
C VAL A 51 -5.39 8.71 11.96
N VAL A 52 -6.41 9.56 12.00
CA VAL A 52 -6.28 10.98 11.68
C VAL A 52 -6.65 11.80 12.91
N PHE A 53 -5.84 12.82 13.20
CA PHE A 53 -6.13 13.87 14.16
C PHE A 53 -6.64 15.09 13.38
N PRO A 54 -7.96 15.32 13.32
CA PRO A 54 -8.57 16.48 12.68
C PRO A 54 -8.42 17.76 13.52
N GLN A 55 -8.04 17.61 14.79
CA GLN A 55 -7.77 18.70 15.72
C GLN A 55 -6.63 18.26 16.64
N MET A 56 -5.63 19.13 16.83
CA MET A 56 -4.62 18.97 17.87
C MET A 56 -4.91 19.95 19.01
N LEU A 57 -4.70 19.51 20.24
CA LEU A 57 -4.95 20.30 21.44
C LEU A 57 -3.77 20.16 22.42
N GLY A 58 -3.70 21.03 23.42
CA GLY A 58 -2.70 20.94 24.48
C GLY A 58 -2.71 19.62 25.26
N ASP A 59 -3.82 18.87 25.20
CA ASP A 59 -3.92 17.47 25.66
C ASP A 59 -2.83 16.58 25.08
N ALA A 60 -2.38 16.83 23.84
CA ALA A 60 -1.32 16.05 23.19
C ALA A 60 0.00 16.06 23.99
N TYR A 61 0.31 17.16 24.68
CA TYR A 61 1.50 17.27 25.54
C TYR A 61 1.45 16.33 26.74
N ARG A 62 0.25 16.02 27.23
CA ARG A 62 0.00 15.20 28.44
C ARG A 62 -0.36 13.75 28.12
N MET A 63 -0.70 13.45 26.87
CA MET A 63 -1.20 12.15 26.42
C MET A 63 -0.27 11.47 25.42
N VAL A 64 1.03 11.79 25.45
CA VAL A 64 2.05 11.25 24.53
C VAL A 64 2.04 9.73 24.52
N ASP A 65 1.98 9.09 25.68
CA ASP A 65 1.97 7.63 25.79
C ASP A 65 0.74 7.01 25.12
N ALA A 66 -0.41 7.66 25.25
CA ALA A 66 -1.64 7.22 24.59
C ALA A 66 -1.55 7.36 23.06
N ILE A 67 -0.92 8.44 22.56
CA ILE A 67 -0.67 8.61 21.11
C ILE A 67 0.34 7.58 20.61
N ARG A 68 1.39 7.29 21.40
CA ARG A 68 2.43 6.30 21.07
C ARG A 68 1.86 4.88 20.98
N ALA A 69 0.89 4.56 21.83
CA ALA A 69 0.24 3.25 21.88
C ALA A 69 -0.66 2.95 20.66
N LEU A 70 -0.98 3.95 19.82
CA LEU A 70 -1.80 3.76 18.63
C LEU A 70 -1.09 2.82 17.64
N PRO A 71 -1.74 1.72 17.21
CA PRO A 71 -1.10 0.69 16.36
C PRO A 71 -1.00 1.12 14.89
N TYR A 72 -1.58 2.27 14.53
CA TYR A 72 -1.69 2.75 13.17
C TYR A 72 -0.81 3.98 12.92
N PRO A 73 -0.43 4.26 11.65
CA PRO A 73 0.13 5.54 11.25
C PRO A 73 -0.76 6.70 11.71
N ARG A 74 -0.14 7.79 12.17
CA ARG A 74 -0.83 8.96 12.74
C ARG A 74 -0.75 10.12 11.78
N LEU A 75 -1.88 10.53 11.21
CA LEU A 75 -1.98 11.69 10.34
C LEU A 75 -2.43 12.89 11.15
N ILE A 76 -1.78 14.04 10.97
CA ILE A 76 -2.25 15.31 11.53
C ILE A 76 -2.78 16.15 10.37
N ILE A 77 -4.12 16.28 10.29
CA ILE A 77 -4.80 17.00 9.21
C ILE A 77 -5.82 17.94 9.85
N THR A 78 -5.34 19.08 10.33
CA THR A 78 -6.10 20.00 11.18
C THR A 78 -6.59 21.26 10.46
N SER A 79 -6.15 21.47 9.22
CA SER A 79 -6.59 22.59 8.39
C SER A 79 -7.80 22.23 7.54
N GLU A 80 -8.64 23.22 7.28
CA GLU A 80 -9.78 23.11 6.38
C GLU A 80 -9.41 22.82 4.91
N PHE A 81 -8.12 22.94 4.56
CA PHE A 81 -7.59 22.60 3.24
C PHE A 81 -7.08 21.16 3.14
N GLY A 82 -7.32 20.34 4.17
CA GLY A 82 -6.84 18.96 4.21
C GLY A 82 -5.33 18.87 4.41
N THR A 83 -4.74 19.76 5.20
CA THR A 83 -3.31 19.82 5.54
C THR A 83 -3.09 19.97 7.03
N LEU A 84 -1.83 19.98 7.46
CA LEU A 84 -1.46 20.49 8.78
C LEU A 84 -1.77 21.99 8.87
N SER A 85 -2.43 22.43 9.94
CA SER A 85 -2.53 23.85 10.31
C SER A 85 -1.19 24.33 10.84
N MET A 86 -0.76 25.53 10.44
CA MET A 86 0.51 26.06 10.91
C MET A 86 0.58 26.08 12.44
N TRP A 87 -0.50 26.41 13.14
CA TRP A 87 -0.51 26.50 14.61
C TRP A 87 -0.18 25.18 15.33
N ASP A 88 -0.32 24.04 14.66
CA ASP A 88 -0.06 22.71 15.24
C ASP A 88 1.39 22.24 15.01
N TRP A 89 2.24 23.07 14.39
CA TRP A 89 3.65 22.72 14.11
C TRP A 89 4.42 22.40 15.40
N GLU A 90 4.11 23.11 16.50
CA GLU A 90 4.77 22.93 17.79
C GLU A 90 4.44 21.56 18.38
N ILE A 91 3.15 21.17 18.37
CA ILE A 91 2.70 19.88 18.88
C ILE A 91 3.32 18.74 18.05
N ALA A 92 3.32 18.86 16.71
CA ALA A 92 3.94 17.86 15.85
C ALA A 92 5.46 17.73 16.12
N SER A 93 6.14 18.85 16.36
CA SER A 93 7.57 18.87 16.69
C SER A 93 7.86 18.25 18.06
N TYR A 94 7.02 18.54 19.05
CA TYR A 94 7.10 17.94 20.39
C TYR A 94 6.87 16.43 20.35
N LEU A 95 5.84 15.95 19.64
CA LEU A 95 5.60 14.52 19.48
C LEU A 95 6.81 13.82 18.87
N LYS A 96 7.44 14.45 17.86
CA LYS A 96 8.67 13.94 17.27
C LYS A 96 9.83 13.87 18.26
N SER A 97 10.04 14.89 19.11
CA SER A 97 11.08 14.83 20.16
C SER A 97 10.83 13.73 21.19
N GLU A 98 9.57 13.39 21.42
CA GLU A 98 9.13 12.28 22.27
C GLU A 98 9.14 10.90 21.56
N GLY A 99 9.71 10.82 20.36
CA GLY A 99 9.81 9.58 19.58
C GLY A 99 8.50 9.12 18.93
N VAL A 100 7.50 10.00 18.84
CA VAL A 100 6.20 9.71 18.20
C VAL A 100 6.20 10.30 16.78
N GLU A 101 6.41 9.43 15.79
CA GLU A 101 6.41 9.82 14.38
C GLU A 101 4.98 10.14 13.87
N THR A 102 4.79 11.32 13.26
CA THR A 102 3.51 11.74 12.70
C THR A 102 3.64 12.12 11.23
N ILE A 103 2.58 11.92 10.46
CA ILE A 103 2.52 12.30 9.04
C ILE A 103 1.69 13.58 8.93
N ALA A 104 2.33 14.69 8.60
CA ALA A 104 1.72 16.00 8.50
C ALA A 104 1.87 16.56 7.07
N PRO A 105 0.83 16.45 6.21
CA PRO A 105 0.90 16.92 4.83
C PRO A 105 0.83 18.45 4.74
N TYR A 106 1.56 19.01 3.77
CA TYR A 106 1.65 20.46 3.53
C TYR A 106 0.72 20.96 2.42
N ASN A 107 0.11 20.05 1.65
CA ASN A 107 -0.90 20.36 0.64
C ASN A 107 -1.84 19.16 0.45
N ILE A 108 -3.03 19.42 -0.11
CA ILE A 108 -4.06 18.40 -0.33
C ILE A 108 -3.57 17.23 -1.19
N GLU A 109 -2.70 17.48 -2.18
CA GLU A 109 -2.17 16.42 -3.04
C GLU A 109 -1.27 15.44 -2.27
N GLN A 110 -0.50 15.91 -1.29
CA GLN A 110 0.23 15.03 -0.37
C GLN A 110 -0.74 14.18 0.46
N THR A 111 -1.79 14.78 1.00
CA THR A 111 -2.83 14.05 1.76
C THR A 111 -3.47 12.95 0.92
N ARG A 112 -3.85 13.26 -0.32
CA ARG A 112 -4.39 12.28 -1.27
C ARG A 112 -3.41 11.15 -1.58
N LYS A 113 -2.12 11.48 -1.78
CA LYS A 113 -1.06 10.49 -2.02
C LYS A 113 -0.84 9.59 -0.80
N ILE A 114 -0.85 10.14 0.41
CA ILE A 114 -0.76 9.37 1.65
C ILE A 114 -1.94 8.39 1.74
N CYS A 115 -3.17 8.85 1.51
CA CYS A 115 -4.35 7.99 1.51
C CYS A 115 -4.23 6.85 0.48
N ARG A 116 -3.87 7.17 -0.78
CA ARG A 116 -3.65 6.13 -1.81
C ARG A 116 -2.56 5.14 -1.40
N GLY A 117 -1.46 5.62 -0.83
CA GLY A 117 -0.36 4.78 -0.33
C GLY A 117 -0.79 3.85 0.81
N LEU A 118 -1.62 4.34 1.73
CA LEU A 118 -2.21 3.53 2.81
C LEU A 118 -3.11 2.41 2.26
N ALA A 119 -3.99 2.74 1.29
CA ALA A 119 -4.84 1.76 0.64
C ALA A 119 -4.03 0.67 -0.09
N VAL A 120 -2.99 1.07 -0.83
CA VAL A 120 -2.06 0.15 -1.51
C VAL A 120 -1.33 -0.73 -0.50
N LYS A 121 -0.88 -0.18 0.64
CA LYS A 121 -0.21 -0.96 1.69
C LYS A 121 -1.11 -2.07 2.22
N ARG A 122 -2.41 -1.82 2.37
CA ARG A 122 -3.38 -2.85 2.75
C ARG A 122 -3.54 -3.90 1.65
N GLU A 123 -3.67 -3.48 0.39
CA GLU A 123 -3.78 -4.42 -0.74
C GLU A 123 -2.56 -5.34 -0.85
N LEU A 124 -1.35 -4.79 -0.70
CA LEU A 124 -0.11 -5.56 -0.77
C LEU A 124 -0.05 -6.71 0.24
N ARG A 125 -0.67 -6.58 1.41
CA ARG A 125 -0.77 -7.66 2.41
C ARG A 125 -1.55 -8.88 1.93
N GLN A 126 -2.37 -8.72 0.90
CA GLN A 126 -3.17 -9.80 0.30
C GLN A 126 -2.64 -10.21 -1.08
N THR A 127 -1.67 -9.46 -1.62
CA THR A 127 -1.12 -9.68 -2.95
C THR A 127 -0.11 -10.83 -2.96
N LYS A 128 -0.29 -11.74 -3.92
CA LYS A 128 0.66 -12.81 -4.24
C LYS A 128 1.41 -12.47 -5.51
N PHE A 129 2.73 -12.38 -5.42
CA PHE A 129 3.62 -12.30 -6.57
C PHE A 129 3.88 -13.71 -7.07
N LEU A 130 3.35 -14.05 -8.25
CA LEU A 130 3.64 -15.30 -8.92
C LEU A 130 4.94 -15.16 -9.70
N VAL A 131 5.90 -16.04 -9.42
CA VAL A 131 7.17 -16.11 -10.14
C VAL A 131 7.33 -17.52 -10.69
N PHE A 132 7.50 -17.62 -12.00
CA PHE A 132 7.89 -18.87 -12.65
C PHE A 132 9.40 -18.92 -12.78
N GLN A 133 10.03 -19.75 -11.96
CA GLN A 133 11.49 -19.85 -11.91
C GLN A 133 11.87 -21.15 -11.20
N ASP A 134 12.75 -21.94 -11.82
CA ASP A 134 13.25 -23.20 -11.25
C ASP A 134 14.52 -22.94 -10.43
N ASN A 135 15.64 -22.73 -11.13
CA ASN A 135 16.95 -22.56 -10.51
C ASN A 135 17.59 -21.24 -10.96
N PRO A 136 17.22 -20.11 -10.34
CA PRO A 136 17.84 -18.85 -10.68
C PRO A 136 19.34 -18.93 -10.45
N GLY A 137 20.14 -18.39 -11.37
CA GLY A 137 21.59 -18.27 -11.18
C GLY A 137 22.38 -19.57 -11.38
N GLU A 138 21.73 -20.71 -11.64
CA GLU A 138 22.39 -21.88 -12.20
C GLU A 138 22.67 -21.66 -13.70
N GLY A 139 23.95 -21.76 -14.09
CA GLY A 139 24.39 -21.51 -15.45
C GLY A 139 25.70 -20.72 -15.52
N PHE A 140 25.86 -19.88 -16.54
CA PHE A 140 27.04 -19.05 -16.70
C PHE A 140 27.15 -18.01 -15.58
N GLN A 141 28.31 -17.98 -14.92
CA GLN A 141 28.67 -16.99 -13.87
C GLN A 141 27.86 -17.06 -12.56
N ALA A 142 27.44 -18.25 -12.12
CA ALA A 142 26.76 -18.45 -10.82
C ALA A 142 27.49 -17.82 -9.60
N SER A 143 28.82 -17.71 -9.66
CA SER A 143 29.63 -17.09 -8.60
C SER A 143 29.41 -15.59 -8.44
N ILE A 144 28.91 -14.89 -9.45
CA ILE A 144 28.58 -13.46 -9.39
C ILE A 144 27.33 -13.24 -8.53
N PHE A 145 26.31 -14.09 -8.68
CA PHE A 145 25.04 -13.98 -7.93
C PHE A 145 25.23 -14.12 -6.42
N LYS A 146 26.16 -14.97 -5.99
CA LYS A 146 26.53 -15.17 -4.57
C LYS A 146 27.16 -13.95 -3.87
N ARG A 147 27.39 -12.85 -4.60
CA ARG A 147 27.95 -11.60 -4.06
C ARG A 147 26.87 -10.55 -3.79
N PHE A 148 25.64 -10.79 -4.22
CA PHE A 148 24.58 -9.81 -4.16
C PHE A 148 23.63 -10.07 -3.00
N TYR A 149 23.41 -9.05 -2.19
CA TYR A 149 22.48 -9.11 -1.06
C TYR A 149 21.05 -9.48 -1.47
N TRP A 150 20.60 -9.05 -2.66
CA TRP A 150 19.25 -9.39 -3.15
C TRP A 150 19.07 -10.86 -3.53
N TRP A 151 20.17 -11.62 -3.58
CA TRP A 151 20.15 -13.07 -3.74
C TRP A 151 19.88 -13.82 -2.44
N GLU A 152 20.14 -13.18 -1.29
CA GLU A 152 20.01 -13.80 0.01
C GLU A 152 18.55 -13.84 0.47
N ASP A 153 18.18 -14.90 1.18
CA ASP A 153 16.82 -15.10 1.70
C ASP A 153 16.37 -13.92 2.59
N GLU A 154 17.29 -13.32 3.34
CA GLU A 154 17.02 -12.15 4.17
C GLU A 154 16.42 -11.00 3.35
N CYS A 155 16.92 -10.75 2.14
CA CYS A 155 16.40 -9.65 1.31
C CYS A 155 14.94 -9.91 0.93
N THR A 156 14.61 -11.16 0.57
CA THR A 156 13.23 -11.55 0.26
C THR A 156 12.35 -11.45 1.50
N GLN A 157 12.81 -11.98 2.64
CA GLN A 157 12.08 -11.95 3.90
C GLN A 157 11.77 -10.52 4.34
N ARG A 158 12.75 -9.60 4.26
CA ARG A 158 12.54 -8.20 4.64
C ARG A 158 11.52 -7.49 3.75
N MET A 159 11.44 -7.82 2.45
CA MET A 159 10.39 -7.29 1.59
C MET A 159 9.00 -7.81 2.02
N MET A 160 8.89 -9.11 2.32
CA MET A 160 7.65 -9.71 2.81
C MET A 160 7.23 -9.11 4.15
N ASP A 161 8.14 -8.97 5.12
CA ASP A 161 7.85 -8.40 6.43
C ASP A 161 7.46 -6.93 6.34
N LYS A 162 8.14 -6.16 5.48
CA LYS A 162 7.91 -4.71 5.36
C LYS A 162 6.59 -4.38 4.66
N PHE A 163 6.28 -5.09 3.58
CA PHE A 163 5.15 -4.77 2.69
C PHE A 163 3.97 -5.74 2.82
N GLY A 164 4.16 -6.89 3.48
CA GLY A 164 3.14 -7.93 3.64
C GLY A 164 2.92 -8.79 2.40
N ILE A 165 3.77 -8.66 1.37
CA ILE A 165 3.61 -9.40 0.12
C ILE A 165 3.91 -10.88 0.31
N SER A 166 3.26 -11.74 -0.47
CA SER A 166 3.56 -13.17 -0.53
C SER A 166 4.17 -13.53 -1.88
N LEU A 167 5.15 -14.44 -1.89
CA LEU A 167 5.75 -14.94 -3.12
C LEU A 167 5.29 -16.37 -3.40
N LEU A 168 4.73 -16.61 -4.58
CA LEU A 168 4.38 -17.95 -5.05
C LEU A 168 5.36 -18.32 -6.16
N LYS A 169 6.32 -19.20 -5.84
CA LYS A 169 7.24 -19.76 -6.83
C LYS A 169 6.62 -20.99 -7.49
N LYS A 170 6.69 -21.07 -8.81
CA LYS A 170 6.29 -22.23 -9.62
C LYS A 170 7.39 -22.59 -10.62
N SER A 171 7.41 -23.85 -11.05
CA SER A 171 8.38 -24.32 -12.05
C SER A 171 8.11 -23.67 -13.42
N PHE A 172 9.13 -23.07 -14.01
CA PHE A 172 9.05 -22.55 -15.38
C PHE A 172 9.06 -23.71 -16.40
N LYS A 173 9.80 -24.78 -16.10
CA LYS A 173 9.81 -26.01 -16.89
C LYS A 173 8.43 -26.66 -16.97
N GLU A 174 7.75 -26.85 -15.84
CA GLU A 174 6.40 -27.42 -15.82
C GLU A 174 5.40 -26.50 -16.52
N PHE A 175 5.52 -25.18 -16.33
CA PHE A 175 4.70 -24.20 -17.03
C PHE A 175 4.84 -24.34 -18.56
N GLY A 176 6.07 -24.42 -19.07
CA GLY A 176 6.33 -24.62 -20.50
C GLY A 176 5.81 -25.96 -21.03
N ALA A 177 5.98 -27.05 -20.26
CA ALA A 177 5.44 -28.36 -20.64
C ALA A 177 3.91 -28.33 -20.75
N ARG A 178 3.23 -27.73 -19.78
CA ARG A 178 1.77 -27.57 -19.81
C ARG A 178 1.30 -26.70 -20.97
N ALA A 179 2.02 -25.63 -21.29
CA ALA A 179 1.71 -24.81 -22.46
C ALA A 179 1.85 -25.61 -23.77
N GLN A 180 2.82 -26.51 -23.88
CA GLN A 180 3.00 -27.36 -25.06
C GLN A 180 1.87 -28.37 -25.27
N GLU A 181 1.19 -28.78 -24.19
CA GLU A 181 0.04 -29.70 -24.25
C GLU A 181 -1.23 -29.05 -24.83
N ILE A 182 -1.31 -27.71 -24.85
CA ILE A 182 -2.44 -26.98 -25.42
C ILE A 182 -2.46 -27.17 -26.95
N PRO A 183 -3.57 -27.62 -27.55
CA PRO A 183 -3.67 -27.76 -29.02
C PRO A 183 -3.60 -26.43 -29.76
N ASP A 184 -2.96 -26.41 -30.95
CA ASP A 184 -2.88 -25.22 -31.80
C ASP A 184 -4.26 -24.66 -32.15
N ALA A 185 -5.25 -25.53 -32.36
CA ALA A 185 -6.62 -25.13 -32.67
C ALA A 185 -7.26 -24.26 -31.56
N GLU A 186 -6.94 -24.54 -30.30
CA GLU A 186 -7.44 -23.76 -29.16
C GLU A 186 -6.80 -22.37 -29.12
N ALA A 187 -5.47 -22.30 -29.34
CA ALA A 187 -4.75 -21.04 -29.46
C ALA A 187 -5.27 -20.18 -30.62
N GLN A 188 -5.52 -20.79 -31.78
CA GLN A 188 -6.04 -20.11 -32.96
C GLN A 188 -7.47 -19.60 -32.77
N ALA A 189 -8.30 -20.31 -32.00
CA ALA A 189 -9.65 -19.84 -31.67
C ALA A 189 -9.62 -18.55 -30.83
N VAL A 190 -8.68 -18.44 -29.89
CA VAL A 190 -8.47 -17.20 -29.12
C VAL A 190 -7.96 -16.08 -30.02
N TRP A 191 -7.04 -16.40 -30.94
CA TRP A 191 -6.46 -15.44 -31.88
C TRP A 191 -7.48 -14.71 -32.74
N GLN A 192 -8.53 -15.41 -33.20
CA GLN A 192 -9.56 -14.83 -34.08
C GLN A 192 -10.22 -13.56 -33.51
N ASN A 193 -10.14 -13.35 -32.20
CA ASN A 193 -10.77 -12.24 -31.51
C ASN A 193 -9.77 -11.16 -31.03
N LEU A 194 -8.48 -11.28 -31.38
CA LEU A 194 -7.44 -10.36 -30.90
C LEU A 194 -6.98 -9.40 -32.02
N PRO A 195 -6.97 -8.06 -31.78
CA PRO A 195 -6.69 -7.07 -32.81
C PRO A 195 -5.18 -6.77 -32.95
N TYR A 196 -4.30 -7.78 -32.83
CA TYR A 196 -2.85 -7.56 -32.88
C TYR A 196 -2.28 -7.83 -34.28
N PRO A 197 -1.32 -7.01 -34.77
CA PRO A 197 -0.63 -7.29 -36.03
C PRO A 197 0.40 -8.42 -35.86
N THR A 198 0.46 -9.34 -36.82
CA THR A 198 1.38 -10.50 -36.82
C THR A 198 2.20 -10.65 -38.11
N GLU A 199 2.36 -9.56 -38.86
CA GLU A 199 3.13 -9.54 -40.09
C GLU A 199 4.55 -10.07 -39.86
N GLY A 200 4.96 -11.06 -40.66
CA GLY A 200 6.28 -11.68 -40.55
C GLY A 200 6.45 -12.67 -39.39
N VAL A 201 5.41 -12.91 -38.57
CA VAL A 201 5.44 -13.92 -37.51
C VAL A 201 4.90 -15.25 -38.07
N PRO A 202 5.71 -16.33 -38.08
CA PRO A 202 5.23 -17.64 -38.51
C PRO A 202 4.15 -18.18 -37.56
N ASP A 203 3.17 -18.91 -38.08
CA ASP A 203 2.05 -19.48 -37.32
C ASP A 203 2.50 -20.26 -36.08
N LYS A 204 3.59 -21.02 -36.18
CA LYS A 204 4.17 -21.76 -35.05
C LYS A 204 4.59 -20.82 -33.91
N GLY A 205 5.21 -19.69 -34.23
CA GLY A 205 5.63 -18.69 -33.26
C GLY A 205 4.45 -18.03 -32.60
N LEU A 206 3.43 -17.68 -33.38
CA LEU A 206 2.18 -17.10 -32.90
C LEU A 206 1.43 -18.07 -31.96
N ASN A 207 1.23 -19.32 -32.39
CA ASN A 207 0.58 -20.36 -31.58
C ASN A 207 1.35 -20.60 -30.27
N SER A 208 2.69 -20.62 -30.31
CA SER A 208 3.51 -20.81 -29.10
C SER A 208 3.34 -19.67 -28.10
N ALA A 209 3.25 -18.42 -28.57
CA ALA A 209 3.02 -17.26 -27.71
C ALA A 209 1.62 -17.27 -27.09
N LEU A 210 0.61 -17.64 -27.88
CA LEU A 210 -0.78 -17.71 -27.42
C LEU A 210 -1.01 -18.80 -26.36
N LYS A 211 -0.30 -19.93 -26.43
CA LYS A 211 -0.38 -21.00 -25.42
C LYS A 211 0.22 -20.61 -24.06
N VAL A 212 1.06 -19.57 -24.04
CA VAL A 212 1.70 -19.06 -22.82
C VAL A 212 0.87 -17.96 -22.16
N TYR A 213 0.05 -17.25 -22.93
CA TYR A 213 -0.82 -16.16 -22.49
C TYR A 213 -2.06 -16.69 -21.75
#